data_AF-A0A8C1U1G4-F1
#
_entry.id   AF-A0A8C1U1G4-F1
#
_cell.length_a   1.000
_cell.length_b   1.000
_cell.length_c   1.000
_cell.angle_alpha   90.00
_cell.angle_beta   90.00
_cell.angle_gamma   90.00
#
_symmetry.space_group_name_H-M   'P 1'
#
loop_
_entity.id
_entity.type
_entity.pdbx_description
1 polymer ?
#
loop_
_entity_poly.entity_id
_entity_poly.type
_entity_poly.pdbx_seq_one_letter_code
_entity_poly.pdbx_strand_id
1 'polypeptide(L)'
;MEEKKEEGEAEIHEHGPEHWFSKWERQCLAEAEREEPSEEEVDQNQEKLWHLFQNSATAVAQLYKDRVCHQQGLSLWSPFQNAATAVTNLYKESVDAHKRSFDLGIQIGHQRRNKDVLAWVKKRRRTIRREELISFLCGKAPPPRTSRAAPKLTVMSPNRPPSSDTESSVETDLQPFFVSCCCCFFFFWGGA
;
A
#
# COMPACT_ATOMS: atom_id res chain seq x y z
N MET A 1 -4.85 -45.93 55.91
CA MET A 1 -4.84 -44.48 55.72
C MET A 1 -3.45 -44.14 55.24
N GLU A 2 -3.27 -44.04 53.94
CA GLU A 2 -2.07 -43.43 53.35
C GLU A 2 -2.58 -42.52 52.23
N GLU A 3 -2.50 -41.22 52.47
CA GLU A 3 -2.73 -40.18 51.49
C GLU A 3 -1.62 -40.24 50.44
N LYS A 4 -1.98 -40.44 49.17
CA LYS A 4 -1.04 -40.30 48.06
C LYS A 4 -1.35 -39.00 47.33
N LYS A 5 -0.53 -38.02 47.70
CA LYS A 5 -0.32 -36.66 47.16
C LYS A 5 -0.49 -36.60 45.65
N GLU A 6 -1.40 -35.72 45.21
CA GLU A 6 -1.45 -35.16 43.85
C GLU A 6 -0.10 -34.50 43.52
N GLU A 7 0.54 -34.94 42.45
CA GLU A 7 1.50 -34.11 41.73
C GLU A 7 0.87 -33.77 40.38
N GLY A 8 0.36 -32.54 40.32
CA GLY A 8 -0.08 -31.90 39.11
C GLY A 8 1.09 -31.81 38.15
N GLU A 9 1.01 -32.60 37.09
CA GLU A 9 1.65 -32.28 35.83
C GLU A 9 0.99 -31.00 35.33
N ALA A 10 1.61 -29.87 35.69
CA ALA A 10 1.34 -28.60 35.05
C ALA A 10 1.70 -28.79 33.58
N GLU A 11 0.69 -29.16 32.80
CA GLU A 11 0.63 -28.98 31.36
C GLU A 11 1.15 -27.57 31.10
N ILE A 12 2.37 -27.48 30.58
CA ILE A 12 2.94 -26.24 30.09
C ILE A 12 2.13 -25.95 28.84
N HIS A 13 0.93 -25.42 29.05
CA HIS A 13 0.12 -24.84 28.02
C HIS A 13 1.00 -23.72 27.46
N GLU A 14 1.62 -23.99 26.31
CA GLU A 14 2.24 -22.97 25.50
C GLU A 14 1.13 -21.97 25.16
N HIS A 15 0.94 -21.00 26.05
CA HIS A 15 -0.03 -19.97 25.85
C HIS A 15 0.49 -19.14 24.69
N GLY A 16 -0.08 -19.39 23.52
CA GLY A 16 0.09 -18.53 22.36
C GLY A 16 -0.21 -17.07 22.72
N PRO A 17 0.19 -16.12 21.86
CA PRO A 17 -0.01 -14.68 22.06
C PRO A 17 -1.48 -14.25 22.15
N GLU A 18 -2.43 -15.16 22.37
CA GLU A 18 -3.84 -14.88 22.57
C GLU A 18 -4.19 -14.63 24.04
N HIS A 19 -3.46 -15.21 25.00
CA HIS A 19 -3.92 -15.24 26.41
C HIS A 19 -3.80 -13.89 27.15
N TRP A 20 -2.85 -13.06 26.74
CA TRP A 20 -2.53 -11.74 27.32
C TRP A 20 -3.30 -10.55 26.72
N PHE A 21 -4.09 -10.75 25.66
CA PHE A 21 -5.00 -9.74 25.14
C PHE A 21 -6.36 -9.80 25.83
N SER A 22 -6.95 -8.65 26.12
CA SER A 22 -8.35 -8.53 26.53
C SER A 22 -9.30 -8.99 25.43
N LYS A 23 -10.54 -9.28 25.79
CA LYS A 23 -11.59 -9.66 24.83
C LYS A 23 -11.80 -8.59 23.75
N TRP A 24 -11.72 -7.31 24.12
CA TRP A 24 -11.85 -6.19 23.20
C TRP A 24 -10.68 -6.11 22.21
N GLU A 25 -9.43 -6.25 22.69
CA GLU A 25 -8.24 -6.26 21.81
C GLU A 25 -8.30 -7.40 20.79
N ARG A 26 -8.73 -8.59 21.20
CA ARG A 26 -8.90 -9.73 20.26
C ARG A 26 -9.94 -9.43 19.18
N GLN A 27 -11.03 -8.76 19.53
CA GLN A 27 -12.04 -8.36 18.55
C GLN A 27 -11.46 -7.37 17.53
N CYS A 28 -10.75 -6.34 17.99
CA CYS A 28 -10.12 -5.37 17.08
C CYS A 28 -9.08 -6.02 16.15
N LEU A 29 -8.30 -6.99 16.65
CA LEU A 29 -7.34 -7.74 15.84
C LEU A 29 -8.02 -8.59 14.76
N ALA A 30 -9.13 -9.25 15.10
CA ALA A 30 -9.89 -10.06 14.15
C ALA A 30 -10.60 -9.21 13.08
N GLU A 31 -11.08 -8.02 13.43
CA GLU A 31 -11.67 -7.07 12.49
C GLU A 31 -10.63 -6.58 11.47
N ALA A 32 -9.44 -6.21 11.93
CA ALA A 32 -8.35 -5.75 11.06
C ALA A 32 -7.82 -6.82 10.08
N GLU A 33 -7.96 -8.10 10.41
CA GLU A 33 -7.60 -9.23 9.54
C GLU A 33 -8.64 -9.53 8.46
N ARG A 34 -9.90 -9.12 8.65
CA ARG A 34 -11.00 -9.35 7.70
C ARG A 34 -11.14 -8.26 6.64
N GLU A 35 -10.62 -7.07 6.90
CA GLU A 35 -10.80 -5.89 6.04
C GLU A 35 -9.89 -5.90 4.80
N GLU A 36 -9.65 -7.07 4.17
CA GLU A 36 -8.97 -7.08 2.87
C GLU A 36 -9.90 -6.45 1.81
N PRO A 37 -9.46 -5.39 1.12
CA PRO A 37 -10.18 -4.93 -0.06
C PRO A 37 -10.22 -6.06 -1.10
N SER A 38 -11.40 -6.33 -1.66
CA SER A 38 -11.60 -7.40 -2.62
C SER A 38 -10.88 -7.08 -3.94
N GLU A 39 -9.91 -7.91 -4.30
CA GLU A 39 -9.24 -7.85 -5.61
C GLU A 39 -10.26 -7.96 -6.77
N GLU A 40 -11.35 -8.69 -6.51
CA GLU A 40 -12.49 -8.87 -7.41
C GLU A 40 -13.15 -7.54 -7.84
N GLU A 41 -13.19 -6.53 -6.97
CA GLU A 41 -13.77 -5.23 -7.33
C GLU A 41 -12.87 -4.45 -8.31
N VAL A 42 -11.55 -4.61 -8.22
CA VAL A 42 -10.60 -3.95 -9.13
C VAL A 42 -10.72 -4.54 -10.53
N ASP A 43 -10.76 -5.87 -10.62
CA ASP A 43 -10.89 -6.59 -11.89
C ASP A 43 -12.21 -6.27 -12.59
N GLN A 44 -13.33 -6.28 -11.86
CA GLN A 44 -14.64 -5.90 -12.42
C GLN A 44 -14.66 -4.46 -12.96
N ASN A 45 -13.99 -3.52 -12.29
CA ASN A 45 -13.89 -2.14 -12.77
C ASN A 45 -13.06 -2.03 -14.04
N GLN A 46 -11.97 -2.79 -14.13
CA GLN A 46 -11.13 -2.83 -15.32
C GLN A 46 -11.86 -3.43 -16.52
N GLU A 47 -12.57 -4.54 -16.32
CA GLU A 47 -13.43 -5.15 -17.35
C GLU A 47 -14.53 -4.19 -17.82
N LYS A 48 -15.20 -3.49 -16.90
CA LYS A 48 -16.22 -2.47 -17.22
C LYS A 48 -15.64 -1.36 -18.10
N LEU A 49 -14.48 -0.81 -17.73
CA LEU A 49 -13.82 0.24 -18.52
C LEU A 49 -13.42 -0.26 -19.90
N TRP A 50 -12.93 -1.50 -19.99
CA TRP A 50 -12.60 -2.12 -21.25
C TRP A 50 -13.82 -2.21 -22.18
N HIS A 51 -14.97 -2.66 -21.66
CA HIS A 51 -16.20 -2.71 -22.44
C HIS A 51 -16.70 -1.33 -22.87
N LEU A 52 -16.60 -0.32 -22.00
CA LEU A 52 -16.94 1.06 -22.37
C LEU A 52 -16.03 1.59 -23.48
N PHE A 53 -14.74 1.25 -23.43
CA PHE A 53 -13.80 1.59 -24.47
C PHE A 53 -14.18 0.94 -25.80
N GLN A 54 -14.45 -0.37 -25.80
CA GLN A 54 -14.89 -1.11 -26.99
C GLN A 54 -16.18 -0.52 -27.59
N ASN A 55 -17.16 -0.20 -26.74
CA ASN A 55 -18.41 0.41 -27.15
C ASN A 55 -18.17 1.80 -27.79
N SER A 56 -17.35 2.63 -27.16
CA SER A 56 -16.97 3.94 -27.68
C SER A 56 -16.25 3.83 -29.03
N ALA A 57 -15.25 2.95 -29.13
CA ALA A 57 -14.52 2.72 -30.38
C ALA A 57 -15.44 2.22 -31.50
N THR A 58 -16.37 1.32 -31.18
CA THR A 58 -17.36 0.80 -32.12
C THR A 58 -18.30 1.90 -32.61
N ALA A 59 -18.81 2.73 -31.70
CA ALA A 59 -19.69 3.85 -32.05
C ALA A 59 -18.99 4.89 -32.94
N VAL A 60 -17.71 5.17 -32.68
CA VAL A 60 -16.90 6.04 -33.55
C VAL A 60 -16.67 5.40 -34.92
N ALA A 61 -16.33 4.11 -34.99
CA ALA A 61 -16.14 3.40 -36.25
C ALA A 61 -17.42 3.39 -37.11
N GLN A 62 -18.58 3.15 -36.49
CA GLN A 62 -19.89 3.20 -37.15
C GLN A 62 -20.16 4.57 -37.78
N LEU A 63 -19.78 5.66 -37.09
CA LEU A 63 -19.92 7.03 -37.57
C LEU A 63 -19.20 7.28 -38.90
N TYR A 64 -18.05 6.62 -39.13
CA TYR A 64 -17.33 6.69 -40.41
C TYR A 64 -17.87 5.71 -41.45
N LYS A 65 -18.33 4.53 -41.03
CA LYS A 65 -18.96 3.55 -41.92
C LYS A 65 -20.26 4.09 -42.54
N ASP A 66 -21.11 4.72 -41.72
CA ASP A 66 -22.40 5.26 -42.16
C ASP A 66 -22.25 6.52 -43.03
N ARG A 67 -21.11 7.23 -42.91
CA ARG A 67 -20.75 8.31 -43.85
C ARG A 67 -20.47 7.80 -45.25
N VAL A 68 -19.90 6.60 -45.38
CA VAL A 68 -19.68 5.95 -46.69
C VAL A 68 -21.02 5.50 -47.30
N CYS A 69 -22.00 5.13 -46.45
CA CYS A 69 -23.37 4.78 -46.86
C CYS A 69 -24.31 5.99 -46.99
N HIS A 70 -23.86 7.22 -46.79
CA HIS A 70 -24.70 8.44 -46.84
C HIS A 70 -25.33 8.71 -48.22
N GLN A 71 -24.98 7.92 -49.25
CA GLN A 71 -25.77 7.84 -50.49
C GLN A 71 -27.23 7.40 -50.26
N GLN A 72 -27.59 6.87 -49.08
CA GLN A 72 -28.96 6.45 -48.74
C GLN A 72 -29.86 7.52 -48.07
N GLY A 73 -29.39 8.76 -47.82
CA GLY A 73 -30.24 9.83 -47.28
C GLY A 73 -30.57 9.74 -45.77
N LEU A 74 -29.81 8.96 -45.00
CA LEU A 74 -29.96 8.85 -43.54
C LEU A 74 -29.21 9.98 -42.81
N SER A 75 -29.82 10.52 -41.74
CA SER A 75 -29.21 11.58 -40.92
C SER A 75 -28.04 11.06 -40.08
N LEU A 76 -26.84 11.62 -40.31
CA LEU A 76 -25.64 11.35 -39.50
C LEU A 76 -25.71 11.85 -38.06
N TRP A 77 -26.75 12.64 -37.74
CA TRP A 77 -26.89 13.23 -36.42
C TRP A 77 -27.05 12.17 -35.32
N SER A 78 -27.88 11.15 -35.55
CA SER A 78 -28.10 10.09 -34.55
C SER A 78 -26.84 9.26 -34.27
N PRO A 79 -26.11 8.72 -35.29
CA PRO A 79 -24.82 8.06 -35.07
C PRO A 79 -23.78 8.95 -34.37
N PHE A 80 -23.77 10.24 -34.69
CA PHE A 80 -22.89 11.21 -34.03
C PHE A 80 -23.22 11.36 -32.54
N GLN A 81 -24.50 11.55 -32.20
CA GLN A 81 -24.95 11.66 -30.82
C GLN A 81 -24.61 10.39 -30.02
N ASN A 82 -24.79 9.21 -30.62
CA ASN A 82 -24.45 7.94 -29.98
C ASN A 82 -22.95 7.86 -29.65
N ALA A 83 -22.07 8.17 -30.61
CA ALA A 83 -20.63 8.14 -30.36
C ALA A 83 -20.20 9.19 -29.33
N ALA A 84 -20.72 10.42 -29.41
CA ALA A 84 -20.43 11.46 -28.43
C ALA A 84 -20.84 11.04 -27.01
N THR A 85 -22.01 10.39 -26.87
CA THR A 85 -22.50 9.85 -25.60
C THR A 85 -21.60 8.72 -25.09
N ALA A 86 -21.22 7.78 -25.96
CA ALA A 86 -20.35 6.66 -25.59
C ALA A 86 -18.96 7.14 -25.11
N VAL A 87 -18.37 8.12 -25.80
CA VAL A 87 -17.09 8.75 -25.41
C VAL A 87 -17.21 9.48 -24.07
N THR A 88 -18.31 10.22 -23.87
CA THR A 88 -18.55 10.96 -22.63
C THR A 88 -18.70 10.01 -21.43
N ASN A 89 -19.46 8.92 -21.62
CA ASN A 89 -19.64 7.90 -20.59
C ASN A 89 -18.31 7.20 -20.26
N LEU A 90 -17.51 6.85 -21.26
CA LEU A 90 -16.17 6.29 -21.06
C LEU A 90 -15.29 7.23 -20.22
N TYR A 91 -15.24 8.52 -20.57
CA TYR A 91 -14.44 9.50 -19.84
C TYR A 91 -14.89 9.61 -18.38
N LYS A 92 -16.19 9.77 -18.13
CA LYS A 92 -16.74 9.88 -16.78
C LYS A 92 -16.39 8.66 -15.93
N GLU A 93 -16.67 7.47 -16.46
CA GLU A 93 -16.41 6.21 -15.75
C GLU A 93 -14.91 5.98 -15.51
N SER A 94 -14.05 6.40 -16.43
CA SER A 94 -12.59 6.34 -16.26
C SER A 94 -12.10 7.23 -15.12
N VAL A 95 -12.60 8.47 -15.03
CA VAL A 95 -12.26 9.39 -13.93
C VAL A 95 -12.74 8.83 -12.59
N ASP A 96 -13.97 8.34 -12.54
CA ASP A 96 -14.55 7.76 -11.33
C ASP A 96 -13.80 6.49 -10.89
N ALA A 97 -13.41 5.63 -11.83
CA ALA A 97 -12.59 4.46 -11.55
C ALA A 97 -11.19 4.85 -11.06
N HIS A 98 -10.53 5.81 -11.71
CA HIS A 98 -9.20 6.26 -11.28
C HIS A 98 -9.20 6.79 -9.85
N LYS A 99 -10.21 7.61 -9.50
CA LYS A 99 -10.37 8.11 -8.14
C LYS A 99 -10.57 6.97 -7.13
N ARG A 100 -11.46 6.03 -7.44
CA ARG A 100 -11.71 4.86 -6.57
C ARG A 100 -10.46 4.00 -6.39
N SER A 101 -9.71 3.75 -7.46
CA SER A 101 -8.44 3.01 -7.39
C SER A 101 -7.39 3.75 -6.56
N PHE A 102 -7.31 5.08 -6.65
CA PHE A 102 -6.41 5.87 -5.83
C PHE A 102 -6.78 5.77 -4.34
N ASP A 103 -8.04 5.99 -4.00
CA ASP A 103 -8.54 5.89 -2.63
C ASP A 103 -8.33 4.46 -2.06
N LEU A 104 -8.56 3.43 -2.88
CA LEU A 104 -8.30 2.04 -2.53
C LEU A 104 -6.82 1.79 -2.25
N GLY A 105 -5.93 2.31 -3.08
CA GLY A 105 -4.48 2.21 -2.87
C GLY A 105 -4.03 2.86 -1.54
N ILE A 106 -4.65 3.98 -1.17
CA ILE A 106 -4.44 4.59 0.15
C ILE A 106 -4.92 3.63 1.26
N GLN A 107 -6.13 3.08 1.17
CA GLN A 107 -6.65 2.13 2.16
C GLN A 107 -5.75 0.90 2.33
N ILE A 108 -5.33 0.27 1.22
CA ILE A 108 -4.37 -0.85 1.22
C ILE A 108 -3.08 -0.46 1.93
N GLY A 109 -2.54 0.74 1.65
CA GLY A 109 -1.34 1.24 2.31
C GLY A 109 -1.51 1.42 3.82
N HIS A 110 -2.65 1.98 4.25
CA HIS A 110 -3.01 2.10 5.66
C HIS A 110 -3.12 0.73 6.33
N GLN A 111 -3.82 -0.20 5.67
CA GLN A 111 -4.06 -1.53 6.19
C GLN A 111 -2.75 -2.34 6.32
N ARG A 112 -1.87 -2.29 5.30
CA ARG A 112 -0.56 -2.95 5.34
C ARG A 112 0.31 -2.44 6.48
N ARG A 113 0.41 -1.12 6.64
CA ARG A 113 1.14 -0.51 7.76
C ARG A 113 0.54 -0.91 9.11
N ASN A 114 -0.79 -0.93 9.21
CA ASN A 114 -1.47 -1.34 10.44
C ASN A 114 -1.17 -2.81 10.77
N LYS A 115 -1.22 -3.72 9.79
CA LYS A 115 -0.86 -5.13 9.95
C LYS A 115 0.55 -5.31 10.50
N ASP A 116 1.53 -4.56 9.99
CA ASP A 116 2.91 -4.64 10.47
C ASP A 116 3.05 -4.17 11.93
N VAL A 117 2.35 -3.09 12.31
CA VAL A 117 2.31 -2.61 13.70
C VAL A 117 1.59 -3.60 14.60
N LEU A 118 0.47 -4.17 14.16
CA LEU A 118 -0.25 -5.20 14.91
C LEU A 118 0.59 -6.47 15.07
N ALA A 119 1.34 -6.89 14.05
CA ALA A 119 2.29 -7.99 14.13
C ALA A 119 3.40 -7.71 15.15
N TRP A 120 3.80 -6.44 15.30
CA TRP A 120 4.72 -6.03 16.36
C TRP A 120 4.07 -6.11 17.76
N VAL A 121 2.83 -5.63 17.92
CA VAL A 121 2.06 -5.74 19.19
C VAL A 121 1.85 -7.20 19.61
N LYS A 122 1.66 -8.11 18.65
CA LYS A 122 1.52 -9.56 18.91
C LYS A 122 2.82 -10.22 19.39
N LYS A 123 3.99 -9.57 19.28
CA LYS A 123 5.26 -10.10 19.81
C LYS A 123 5.39 -9.79 21.30
N ARG A 124 6.04 -10.69 22.06
CA ARG A 124 6.31 -10.56 23.52
C ARG A 124 6.95 -9.23 23.96
N ARG A 125 7.54 -8.46 23.05
CA ARG A 125 8.16 -7.16 23.34
C ARG A 125 7.09 -6.06 23.42
N ARG A 126 6.91 -5.52 24.63
CA ARG A 126 5.89 -4.49 24.93
C ARG A 126 6.32 -3.04 24.62
N THR A 127 7.52 -2.80 24.10
CA THR A 127 8.06 -1.43 23.91
C THR A 127 8.77 -1.27 22.56
N ILE A 128 8.33 -0.29 21.73
CA ILE A 128 9.06 0.11 20.52
C ILE A 128 10.09 1.14 20.92
N ARG A 129 11.35 0.98 20.50
CA ARG A 129 12.34 2.04 20.66
C ARG A 129 12.08 3.16 19.65
N ARG A 130 12.37 4.42 20.02
CA ARG A 130 12.16 5.59 19.13
C ARG A 130 12.81 5.39 17.78
N GLU A 131 14.05 4.92 17.75
CA GLU A 131 14.80 4.65 16.53
C GLU A 131 14.15 3.58 15.65
N GLU A 132 13.58 2.53 16.24
CA GLU A 132 12.92 1.44 15.51
C GLU A 132 11.60 1.92 14.90
N LEU A 133 10.82 2.70 15.67
CA LEU A 133 9.58 3.29 15.17
C LEU A 133 9.83 4.25 14.00
N ILE A 134 10.82 5.15 14.13
CA ILE A 134 11.19 6.07 13.04
C ILE A 134 11.66 5.30 11.81
N SER A 135 12.47 4.27 12.01
CA SER A 135 12.98 3.44 10.91
C SER A 135 11.86 2.73 10.15
N PHE A 136 10.88 2.19 10.90
CA PHE A 136 9.70 1.55 10.34
C PHE A 136 8.82 2.54 9.55
N LEU A 137 8.47 3.69 10.15
CA LEU A 137 7.60 4.68 9.50
C LEU A 137 8.24 5.33 8.27
N CYS A 138 9.57 5.49 8.26
CA CYS A 138 10.29 6.14 7.16
C CYS A 138 10.89 5.15 6.15
N GLY A 139 10.85 3.84 6.40
CA GLY A 139 11.51 2.83 5.56
C GLY A 139 13.05 2.98 5.49
N LYS A 140 13.66 3.68 6.45
CA LYS A 140 15.11 3.94 6.50
C LYS A 140 15.72 3.18 7.66
N ALA A 141 16.77 2.41 7.42
CA ALA A 141 17.51 1.78 8.50
C ALA A 141 18.12 2.85 9.42
N PRO A 142 18.08 2.67 10.75
CA PRO A 142 18.74 3.60 11.65
C PRO A 142 20.25 3.55 11.37
N PRO A 143 20.97 4.69 11.44
CA PRO A 143 22.42 4.69 11.26
C PRO A 143 23.05 3.60 12.12
N PRO A 144 24.01 2.81 11.60
CA PRO A 144 24.68 1.79 12.38
C PRO A 144 25.13 2.42 13.68
N ARG A 145 24.56 1.95 14.80
CA ARG A 145 25.07 2.34 16.09
C ARG A 145 26.49 1.83 16.11
N THR A 146 27.45 2.73 15.95
CA THR A 146 28.79 2.47 16.46
C THR A 146 28.54 2.15 17.92
N SER A 147 28.61 0.85 18.24
CA SER A 147 28.77 0.43 19.61
C SER A 147 29.94 1.28 20.07
N ARG A 148 29.68 2.30 20.90
CA ARG A 148 30.76 2.94 21.63
C ARG A 148 31.32 1.78 22.44
N ALA A 149 32.37 1.17 21.89
CA ALA A 149 33.26 0.34 22.67
C ALA A 149 33.47 1.11 23.96
N ALA A 150 33.14 0.46 25.08
CA ALA A 150 33.26 1.06 26.40
C ALA A 150 34.56 1.86 26.45
N PRO A 151 34.55 3.12 26.91
CA PRO A 151 35.76 3.91 26.93
C PRO A 151 36.76 3.15 27.79
N LYS A 152 37.80 2.59 27.18
CA LYS A 152 38.98 2.14 27.91
C LYS A 152 39.46 3.38 28.64
N LEU A 153 39.32 3.37 29.96
CA LEU A 153 39.82 4.40 30.86
C LEU A 153 41.31 4.60 30.53
N THR A 154 41.59 5.62 29.73
CA THR A 154 42.94 6.09 29.48
C THR A 154 42.97 7.45 30.14
N VAL A 155 43.76 7.50 31.21
CA VAL A 155 44.00 8.62 32.11
C VAL A 155 44.14 9.93 31.33
N MET A 156 43.43 10.96 31.77
CA MET A 156 43.48 12.32 31.25
C MET A 156 44.89 12.91 31.36
N SER A 157 45.32 13.63 30.33
CA SER A 157 46.38 14.65 30.41
C SER A 157 45.85 15.94 29.79
N PRO A 158 45.89 17.09 30.49
CA PRO A 158 45.31 18.34 29.99
C PRO A 158 46.37 19.22 29.33
N ASN A 159 46.21 19.57 28.05
CA ASN A 159 46.30 20.97 27.58
C ASN A 159 46.06 21.16 26.07
N ARG A 160 45.25 22.19 25.74
CA ARG A 160 45.31 23.13 24.59
C ARG A 160 44.02 23.24 23.73
N PRO A 161 43.52 24.47 23.42
CA PRO A 161 42.22 24.70 22.76
C PRO A 161 42.39 25.11 21.27
N PRO A 162 41.35 25.61 20.55
CA PRO A 162 40.59 24.90 19.51
C PRO A 162 40.83 25.45 18.08
N SER A 163 40.41 24.72 17.04
CA SER A 163 40.30 25.29 15.68
C SER A 163 39.18 24.66 14.84
N SER A 164 38.29 25.55 14.41
CA SER A 164 37.63 25.67 13.09
C SER A 164 36.80 24.50 12.54
N ASP A 165 35.48 24.76 12.51
CA ASP A 165 34.60 24.75 11.34
C ASP A 165 34.82 23.69 10.26
N THR A 166 33.79 22.86 10.05
CA THR A 166 33.33 22.51 8.69
C THR A 166 31.86 22.10 8.78
N GLU A 167 30.98 23.05 8.44
CA GLU A 167 29.66 22.75 7.90
C GLU A 167 29.83 21.92 6.61
N SER A 168 29.02 20.88 6.42
CA SER A 168 28.96 20.21 5.12
C SER A 168 27.57 19.64 4.84
N SER A 169 26.83 20.47 4.10
CA SER A 169 25.97 20.13 2.95
C SER A 169 24.75 19.24 3.19
N VAL A 170 23.60 19.90 3.27
CA VAL A 170 22.28 19.34 3.00
C VAL A 170 22.11 19.10 1.51
N GLU A 171 22.46 17.92 1.01
CA GLU A 171 22.11 17.53 -0.35
C GLU A 171 20.67 16.99 -0.37
N THR A 172 19.75 17.89 -0.65
CA THR A 172 18.34 17.59 -0.92
C THR A 172 18.25 16.92 -2.29
N ASP A 173 18.50 15.62 -2.35
CA ASP A 173 18.25 14.84 -3.57
C ASP A 173 16.73 14.69 -3.75
N LEU A 174 16.15 15.63 -4.50
CA LEU A 174 14.79 15.55 -5.04
C LEU A 174 14.80 14.51 -6.16
N GLN A 175 14.81 13.23 -5.79
CA GLN A 175 14.48 12.15 -6.72
C GLN A 175 12.98 12.27 -7.09
N PRO A 176 12.63 12.45 -8.37
CA PRO A 176 11.25 12.34 -8.81
C PRO A 176 10.74 10.92 -8.58
N PHE A 177 9.66 10.79 -7.81
CA PHE A 177 8.97 9.54 -7.52
C PHE A 177 8.41 8.91 -8.81
N PHE A 178 9.23 8.18 -9.57
CA PHE A 178 8.77 7.42 -10.74
C PHE A 178 8.34 5.98 -10.43
N VAL A 179 8.30 5.57 -9.16
CA VAL A 179 8.14 4.15 -8.80
C VAL A 179 6.70 3.74 -8.45
N SER A 180 5.67 4.55 -8.72
CA SER A 180 4.29 4.16 -8.37
C SER A 180 3.37 3.83 -9.55
N CYS A 181 3.87 3.77 -10.80
CA CYS A 181 3.01 3.49 -11.96
C CYS A 181 3.56 2.44 -12.94
N CYS A 182 4.47 1.56 -12.51
CA CYS A 182 4.95 0.48 -13.38
C CYS A 182 3.98 -0.70 -13.50
N CYS A 183 3.00 -0.87 -12.60
CA CYS A 183 2.05 -1.98 -12.73
C CYS A 183 1.06 -1.81 -13.89
N CYS A 184 0.82 -0.58 -14.38
CA CYS A 184 -0.13 -0.36 -15.47
C CYS A 184 0.48 -0.47 -16.88
N PHE A 185 1.80 -0.35 -17.03
CA PHE A 185 2.42 -0.35 -18.37
C PHE A 185 2.82 -1.72 -18.89
N PHE A 186 3.00 -2.73 -18.03
CA PHE A 186 3.46 -4.05 -18.47
C PHE A 186 2.39 -4.94 -19.10
N PHE A 187 1.10 -4.62 -18.96
CA PHE A 187 0.01 -5.47 -19.49
C PHE A 187 -0.46 -5.13 -20.91
N PHE A 188 -0.03 -3.99 -21.50
CA PHE A 188 -0.57 -3.54 -22.79
C PHE A 188 0.33 -3.82 -24.01
N TRP A 189 1.53 -4.40 -23.84
CA TRP A 189 2.44 -4.69 -24.96
C TRP A 189 3.13 -6.06 -24.86
N GLY A 190 2.33 -7.12 -24.76
CA GLY A 190 2.82 -8.50 -24.75
C GLY A 190 1.76 -9.48 -25.22
N GLY A 191 1.47 -9.49 -26.53
CA GLY A 191 0.53 -10.44 -27.13
C GLY A 191 0.38 -10.20 -28.63
N ALA A 192 1.41 -10.59 -29.38
CA ALA A 192 1.31 -10.90 -30.81
C ALA A 192 1.24 -12.42 -30.95
#